data_AF-A0AAW2VPF4-F1
#
_entry.id   AF-A0AAW2VPF4-F1
#
_cell.length_a   1.000
_cell.length_b   1.000
_cell.length_c   1.000
_cell.angle_alpha   90.00
_cell.angle_beta   90.00
_cell.angle_gamma   90.00
#
_symmetry.space_group_name_H-M   'P 1'
#
loop_
_entity.id
_entity.type
_entity.pdbx_description
1 polymer ?
#
loop_
_entity_poly.entity_id
_entity_poly.type
_entity_poly.pdbx_seq_one_letter_code
_entity_poly.pdbx_strand_id
1 'polypeptide(L)'
;MAVFFWHQDGAWRIAVDMDNPVHRLFKTRYFPVCSFVDAMGRGSISYAWWSILEARPLLQARIHWRVGDDKSISLVASPWLPRPSTFRQMVPPRTLREDAWGEELFAPTGLWDEECIGLEFDLMDAEWSLSTPIHVGEVDRWCWHYDSKERFSVKSSYSLALH
;
A
#
# COMPACT_ATOMS: atom_id res chain seq x y z
N MET A 1 -21.44 -5.65 15.58
CA MET A 1 -20.12 -5.25 16.12
C MET A 1 -19.09 -6.36 15.96
N ALA A 2 -19.26 -7.56 16.54
CA ALA A 2 -18.34 -8.71 16.37
C ALA A 2 -18.01 -9.10 14.90
N VAL A 3 -18.99 -8.98 14.00
CA VAL A 3 -18.88 -9.37 12.59
C VAL A 3 -17.95 -8.40 11.83
N PHE A 4 -18.08 -7.09 12.07
CA PHE A 4 -17.19 -6.03 11.55
C PHE A 4 -15.70 -6.23 11.88
N PHE A 5 -15.38 -6.88 13.00
CA PHE A 5 -14.00 -7.06 13.48
C PHE A 5 -13.25 -8.21 12.79
N TRP A 6 -13.93 -9.28 12.40
CA TRP A 6 -13.33 -10.33 11.57
C TRP A 6 -12.96 -9.81 10.18
N HIS A 7 -13.72 -8.82 9.70
CA HIS A 7 -13.58 -8.29 8.35
C HIS A 7 -12.31 -7.48 8.17
N GLN A 8 -11.90 -6.67 9.16
CA GLN A 8 -10.70 -5.84 9.04
C GLN A 8 -9.39 -6.63 9.23
N ASP A 9 -9.32 -7.54 10.20
CA ASP A 9 -8.12 -8.39 10.39
C ASP A 9 -7.94 -9.36 9.21
N GLY A 10 -9.04 -9.97 8.75
CA GLY A 10 -9.03 -10.83 7.57
C GLY A 10 -8.59 -10.09 6.30
N ALA A 11 -9.13 -8.89 6.06
CA ALA A 11 -8.76 -8.09 4.89
C ALA A 11 -7.32 -7.55 4.97
N TRP A 12 -6.81 -7.21 6.17
CA TRP A 12 -5.41 -6.85 6.36
C TRP A 12 -4.46 -8.03 6.07
N ARG A 13 -4.76 -9.22 6.60
CA ARG A 13 -3.92 -10.41 6.36
C ARG A 13 -3.90 -10.82 4.90
N ILE A 14 -5.00 -10.61 4.19
CA ILE A 14 -5.06 -10.79 2.73
C ILE A 14 -4.28 -9.69 1.98
N ALA A 15 -4.26 -8.46 2.48
CA ALA A 15 -3.53 -7.37 1.83
C ALA A 15 -2.00 -7.44 2.02
N VAL A 16 -1.54 -7.88 3.20
CA VAL A 16 -0.12 -7.70 3.62
C VAL A 16 0.70 -8.97 3.60
N ASP A 17 0.09 -10.11 3.92
CA ASP A 17 0.79 -11.38 4.03
C ASP A 17 0.53 -12.25 2.80
N MET A 18 1.30 -12.00 1.74
CA MET A 18 1.14 -12.71 0.46
C MET A 18 1.46 -14.21 0.57
N ASP A 19 2.23 -14.61 1.57
CA ASP A 19 2.60 -16.01 1.85
C ASP A 19 1.62 -16.73 2.78
N ASN A 20 0.60 -16.02 3.27
CA ASN A 20 -0.43 -16.62 4.09
C ASN A 20 -1.25 -17.66 3.29
N PRO A 21 -1.54 -18.84 3.86
CA PRO A 21 -2.49 -19.79 3.25
C PRO A 21 -3.87 -19.16 2.97
N VAL A 22 -4.32 -18.24 3.83
CA VAL A 22 -5.58 -17.51 3.64
C VAL A 22 -5.48 -16.59 2.42
N HIS A 23 -4.40 -15.83 2.27
CA HIS A 23 -4.19 -15.02 1.07
C HIS A 23 -4.19 -15.88 -0.19
N ARG A 24 -3.44 -16.99 -0.21
CA ARG A 24 -3.40 -17.89 -1.38
C ARG A 24 -4.77 -18.49 -1.72
N LEU A 25 -5.55 -18.89 -0.71
CA LEU A 25 -6.90 -19.43 -0.91
C LEU A 25 -7.84 -18.36 -1.49
N PHE A 26 -7.80 -17.14 -0.97
CA PHE A 26 -8.62 -16.05 -1.48
C PHE A 26 -8.17 -15.58 -2.87
N LYS A 27 -6.86 -15.51 -3.12
CA LYS A 27 -6.28 -15.16 -4.42
C LYS A 27 -6.72 -16.13 -5.50
N THR A 28 -6.52 -17.42 -5.28
CA THR A 28 -6.92 -18.47 -6.25
C THR A 28 -8.41 -18.44 -6.60
N ARG A 29 -9.27 -18.09 -5.63
CA ARG A 29 -10.72 -18.09 -5.80
C ARG A 29 -11.30 -16.78 -6.33
N TYR A 30 -10.81 -15.64 -5.87
CA TYR A 30 -11.47 -14.35 -6.05
C TYR A 30 -10.66 -13.30 -6.82
N PHE A 31 -9.32 -13.38 -6.82
CA PHE A 31 -8.45 -12.46 -7.54
C PHE A 31 -7.21 -13.17 -8.10
N PRO A 32 -7.36 -14.18 -8.97
CA PRO A 32 -6.24 -15.05 -9.37
C PRO A 32 -5.19 -14.31 -10.22
N VAL A 33 -5.62 -13.28 -10.95
CA VAL A 33 -4.82 -12.54 -11.94
C VAL A 33 -4.51 -11.10 -11.52
N CYS A 34 -5.06 -10.62 -10.41
CA CYS A 34 -4.88 -9.24 -9.96
C CYS A 34 -4.49 -9.19 -8.48
N SER A 35 -4.18 -7.98 -7.99
CA SER A 35 -3.91 -7.74 -6.58
C SER A 35 -5.22 -7.69 -5.76
N PHE A 36 -5.12 -7.78 -4.44
CA PHE A 36 -6.26 -7.56 -3.55
C PHE A 36 -6.90 -6.16 -3.74
N VAL A 37 -6.06 -5.16 -4.02
CA VAL A 37 -6.47 -3.77 -4.27
C VAL A 37 -7.39 -3.70 -5.49
N ASP A 38 -7.06 -4.42 -6.55
CA ASP A 38 -7.78 -4.41 -7.83
C ASP A 38 -8.89 -5.46 -7.94
N ALA A 39 -9.07 -6.28 -6.90
CA ALA A 39 -10.02 -7.37 -6.90
C ALA A 39 -11.46 -6.85 -7.07
N MET A 40 -12.21 -7.39 -8.03
CA MET A 40 -13.61 -7.01 -8.25
C MET A 40 -14.55 -8.03 -7.61
N GLY A 41 -15.64 -7.55 -7.02
CA GLY A 41 -16.75 -8.41 -6.60
C GLY A 41 -17.55 -8.87 -7.82
N ARG A 42 -17.17 -9.99 -8.45
CA ARG A 42 -17.93 -10.59 -9.56
C ARG A 42 -18.66 -11.85 -9.11
N GLY A 43 -19.96 -11.93 -9.43
CA GLY A 43 -20.79 -13.13 -9.24
C GLY A 43 -21.38 -13.33 -7.84
N SER A 44 -21.77 -14.59 -7.55
CA SER A 44 -22.17 -15.06 -6.21
C SER A 44 -20.95 -15.09 -5.29
N ILE A 45 -20.81 -14.04 -4.49
CA ILE A 45 -19.70 -13.89 -3.55
C ILE A 45 -20.09 -14.44 -2.19
N SER A 46 -19.15 -15.14 -1.54
CA SER A 46 -19.35 -15.57 -0.14
C SER A 46 -19.48 -14.34 0.76
N TYR A 47 -20.22 -14.47 1.85
CA TYR A 47 -20.36 -13.40 2.84
C TYR A 47 -18.99 -12.92 3.37
N ALA A 48 -18.05 -13.85 3.57
CA ALA A 48 -16.68 -13.54 3.95
C ALA A 48 -15.99 -12.64 2.90
N TRP A 49 -16.07 -12.98 1.61
CA TRP A 49 -15.44 -12.17 0.57
C TRP A 49 -16.10 -10.79 0.40
N TRP A 50 -17.42 -10.72 0.49
CA TRP A 50 -18.14 -9.44 0.44
C TRP A 50 -17.71 -8.52 1.57
N SER A 51 -17.63 -9.04 2.78
CA SER A 51 -17.21 -8.26 3.95
C SER A 51 -15.76 -7.77 3.89
N ILE A 52 -14.87 -8.56 3.27
CA ILE A 52 -13.48 -8.18 3.01
C ILE A 52 -13.42 -7.06 1.97
N LEU A 53 -14.24 -7.13 0.91
CA LEU A 53 -14.36 -6.06 -0.08
C LEU A 53 -14.95 -4.78 0.53
N GLU A 54 -15.89 -4.89 1.46
CA GLU A 54 -16.47 -3.75 2.20
C GLU A 54 -15.42 -3.06 3.09
N ALA A 55 -14.52 -3.84 3.71
CA ALA A 55 -13.41 -3.31 4.50
C ALA A 55 -12.26 -2.73 3.65
N ARG A 56 -12.19 -3.05 2.34
CA ARG A 56 -11.07 -2.66 1.46
C ARG A 56 -10.84 -1.14 1.40
N PRO A 57 -11.84 -0.27 1.18
CA PRO A 57 -11.59 1.18 1.10
C PRO A 57 -11.04 1.75 2.41
N LEU A 58 -11.52 1.23 3.55
CA LEU A 58 -11.03 1.62 4.87
C LEU A 58 -9.59 1.19 5.11
N LEU A 59 -9.18 0.04 4.57
CA LEU A 59 -7.79 -0.38 4.58
C LEU A 59 -6.96 0.48 3.63
N GLN A 60 -7.37 0.65 2.37
CA GLN A 60 -6.66 1.45 1.37
C GLN A 60 -6.35 2.87 1.84
N ALA A 61 -7.26 3.50 2.60
CA ALA A 61 -7.05 4.83 3.16
C ALA A 61 -5.99 4.89 4.28
N ARG A 62 -5.50 3.75 4.78
CA ARG A 62 -4.67 3.65 5.99
C ARG A 62 -3.41 2.81 5.81
N ILE A 63 -3.23 2.25 4.63
CA ILE A 63 -2.05 1.48 4.25
C ILE A 63 -1.23 2.26 3.23
N HIS A 64 0.07 2.13 3.33
CA HIS A 64 1.01 2.67 2.36
C HIS A 64 2.11 1.64 2.11
N TRP A 65 2.82 1.78 1.00
CA TRP A 65 3.99 0.99 0.72
C TRP A 65 5.18 1.51 1.51
N ARG A 66 5.88 0.59 2.16
CA ARG A 66 7.23 0.79 2.61
C ARG A 66 8.17 0.38 1.48
N VAL A 67 9.02 1.31 1.09
CA VAL A 67 9.97 1.18 -0.01
C VAL A 67 11.18 0.35 0.45
N GLY A 68 11.47 -0.73 -0.27
CA GLY A 68 12.54 -1.69 0.02
C GLY A 68 13.45 -1.88 -1.18
N ASP A 69 13.27 -2.99 -1.89
CA ASP A 69 14.06 -3.39 -3.06
C ASP A 69 13.52 -2.84 -4.37
N ASP A 70 12.33 -2.20 -4.33
CA ASP A 70 11.78 -1.36 -5.38
C ASP A 70 11.48 -2.09 -6.72
N LYS A 71 11.51 -3.42 -6.65
CA LYS A 71 11.28 -4.34 -7.76
C LYS A 71 9.85 -4.82 -7.86
N SER A 72 8.98 -4.33 -6.98
CA SER A 72 7.62 -4.87 -6.85
C SER A 72 6.54 -3.81 -6.97
N ILE A 73 6.91 -2.52 -7.03
CA ILE A 73 5.95 -1.42 -6.99
C ILE A 73 6.23 -0.37 -8.06
N SER A 74 5.16 0.12 -8.70
CA SER A 74 5.20 1.42 -9.36
C SER A 74 5.03 2.48 -8.28
N LEU A 75 6.09 3.25 -8.00
CA LEU A 75 6.02 4.35 -7.04
C LEU A 75 5.01 5.40 -7.51
N VAL A 76 4.89 5.64 -8.82
CA VAL A 76 3.96 6.66 -9.33
C VAL A 76 2.49 6.26 -9.12
N ALA A 77 2.12 4.99 -9.32
CA ALA A 77 0.74 4.54 -9.14
C ALA A 77 0.37 4.21 -7.68
N SER A 78 1.38 4.10 -6.79
CA SER A 78 1.22 3.52 -5.47
C SER A 78 1.21 4.55 -4.34
N PRO A 79 0.50 4.28 -3.24
CA PRO A 79 0.57 5.12 -2.04
C PRO A 79 1.84 4.80 -1.23
N TRP A 80 2.95 5.50 -1.44
CA TRP A 80 4.23 5.28 -0.71
C TRP A 80 4.77 6.53 0.00
N LEU A 81 4.36 7.73 -0.43
CA LEU A 81 4.80 8.99 0.17
C LEU A 81 4.19 9.15 1.58
N PRO A 82 4.93 9.51 2.64
CA PRO A 82 4.41 9.61 4.00
C PRO A 82 3.58 10.89 4.22
N ARG A 83 2.60 11.15 3.34
CA ARG A 83 1.67 12.26 3.41
C ARG A 83 0.46 11.89 4.27
N PRO A 84 0.07 12.69 5.30
CA PRO A 84 -0.94 12.32 6.31
C PRO A 84 -2.37 11.96 5.85
N SER A 85 -2.67 12.06 4.56
CA SER A 85 -4.04 11.90 4.04
C SER A 85 -4.16 10.95 2.84
N THR A 86 -3.21 10.96 1.91
CA THR A 86 -3.31 10.22 0.64
C THR A 86 -2.22 9.18 0.46
N PHE A 87 -1.11 9.32 1.17
CA PHE A 87 0.15 8.63 0.91
C PHE A 87 0.67 8.74 -0.53
N ARG A 88 0.20 9.73 -1.29
CA ARG A 88 0.49 9.90 -2.71
C ARG A 88 0.97 11.32 -2.97
N GLN A 89 1.70 11.46 -4.06
CA GLN A 89 2.05 12.74 -4.65
C GLN A 89 0.77 13.53 -4.97
N MET A 90 0.83 14.85 -4.80
CA MET A 90 -0.29 15.74 -5.06
C MET A 90 -0.55 15.91 -6.56
N VAL A 91 0.54 15.92 -7.31
CA VAL A 91 0.52 16.06 -8.76
C VAL A 91 1.27 14.87 -9.39
N PRO A 92 0.86 14.42 -10.59
CA PRO A 92 1.66 13.47 -11.34
C PRO A 92 3.09 14.00 -11.56
N PRO A 93 4.09 13.11 -11.61
CA PRO A 93 5.45 13.48 -12.02
C PRO A 93 5.46 14.13 -13.40
N ARG A 94 6.48 14.94 -13.68
CA ARG A 94 6.55 15.71 -14.94
C ARG A 94 6.69 14.82 -16.16
N THR A 95 7.53 13.79 -16.10
CA THR A 95 7.87 12.96 -17.25
C THR A 95 7.69 11.47 -16.99
N LEU A 96 7.75 11.02 -15.74
CA LEU A 96 7.53 9.61 -15.41
C LEU A 96 6.11 9.16 -15.78
N ARG A 97 6.05 7.96 -16.36
CA ARG A 97 4.79 7.26 -16.66
C ARG A 97 4.12 6.77 -15.36
N GLU A 98 2.82 6.57 -15.39
CA GLU A 98 2.07 6.13 -14.20
C GLU A 98 2.50 4.74 -13.71
N ASP A 99 2.92 3.87 -14.62
CA ASP A 99 3.47 2.54 -14.35
C ASP A 99 5.00 2.53 -14.20
N ALA A 100 5.63 3.69 -14.00
CA ALA A 100 7.08 3.77 -13.79
C ALA A 100 7.44 3.03 -12.50
N TRP A 101 8.41 2.14 -12.62
CA TRP A 101 8.97 1.44 -11.49
C TRP A 101 9.83 2.41 -10.70
N GLY A 102 9.97 2.20 -9.39
CA GLY A 102 10.78 3.13 -8.64
C GLY A 102 12.26 3.11 -9.03
N GLU A 103 12.73 2.10 -9.78
CA GLU A 103 14.14 2.00 -10.16
C GLU A 103 14.59 3.25 -10.95
N GLU A 104 13.63 3.94 -11.59
CA GLU A 104 13.82 5.21 -12.31
C GLU A 104 14.08 6.41 -11.37
N LEU A 105 13.73 6.30 -10.08
CA LEU A 105 13.91 7.31 -9.02
C LEU A 105 15.10 7.00 -8.11
N PHE A 106 15.83 5.91 -8.36
CA PHE A 106 16.92 5.44 -7.50
C PHE A 106 18.28 5.69 -8.16
N ALA A 107 19.22 6.17 -7.36
CA ALA A 107 20.61 6.27 -7.75
C ALA A 107 21.24 4.86 -7.78
N PRO A 108 22.39 4.66 -8.47
CA PRO A 108 23.11 3.38 -8.47
C PRO A 108 23.53 2.87 -7.08
N THR A 109 23.49 3.73 -6.06
CA THR A 109 23.73 3.38 -4.66
C THR A 109 22.57 2.61 -4.01
N GLY A 110 21.40 2.54 -4.66
CA GLY A 110 20.16 2.01 -4.09
C GLY A 110 19.47 2.98 -3.13
N LEU A 111 19.85 4.26 -3.16
CA LEU A 111 19.18 5.35 -2.45
C LEU A 111 18.42 6.23 -3.44
N TRP A 112 17.61 7.15 -2.93
CA TRP A 112 16.93 8.16 -3.75
C TRP A 112 17.92 8.94 -4.63
N ASP A 113 17.59 9.08 -5.90
CA ASP A 113 18.27 10.00 -6.80
C ASP A 113 17.70 11.41 -6.61
N GLU A 114 18.45 12.26 -5.88
CA GLU A 114 18.00 13.62 -5.57
C GLU A 114 17.81 14.49 -6.82
N GLU A 115 18.62 14.28 -7.86
CA GLU A 115 18.53 15.03 -9.10
C GLU A 115 17.27 14.60 -9.87
N CYS A 116 17.04 13.29 -10.01
CA CYS A 116 15.85 12.76 -10.65
C CYS A 116 14.57 13.20 -9.92
N ILE A 117 14.53 13.07 -8.59
CA ILE A 117 13.38 13.47 -7.77
C ILE A 117 13.09 14.97 -7.92
N GLY A 118 14.13 15.82 -7.89
CA GLY A 118 13.97 17.27 -8.03
C GLY A 118 13.48 17.70 -9.41
N LEU A 119 13.74 16.91 -10.45
CA LEU A 119 13.22 17.14 -11.80
C LEU A 119 11.77 16.65 -11.92
N GLU A 120 11.45 15.50 -11.34
CA GLU A 120 10.16 14.83 -11.55
C GLU A 120 9.03 15.34 -10.66
N PHE A 121 9.32 15.65 -9.39
CA PHE A 121 8.31 16.04 -8.42
C PHE A 121 8.27 17.56 -8.19
N ASP A 122 7.17 18.04 -7.61
CA ASP A 122 7.16 19.40 -7.05
C ASP A 122 8.01 19.47 -5.75
N LEU A 123 8.33 20.67 -5.29
CA LEU A 123 9.19 20.88 -4.12
C LEU A 123 8.70 20.11 -2.88
N MET A 124 7.40 20.08 -2.63
CA MET A 124 6.83 19.41 -1.47
C MET A 124 6.91 17.89 -1.62
N ASP A 125 6.50 17.36 -2.77
CA ASP A 125 6.57 15.92 -3.03
C ASP A 125 8.02 15.41 -3.10
N ALA A 126 8.95 16.23 -3.57
CA ALA A 126 10.38 15.94 -3.55
C ALA A 126 10.92 15.85 -2.11
N GLU A 127 10.59 16.81 -1.25
CA GLU A 127 10.97 16.77 0.17
C GLU A 127 10.42 15.52 0.89
N TRP A 128 9.17 15.15 0.62
CA TRP A 128 8.58 13.93 1.16
C TRP A 128 9.23 12.66 0.59
N SER A 129 9.56 12.65 -0.70
CA SER A 129 10.25 11.53 -1.34
C SER A 129 11.60 11.29 -0.66
N LEU A 130 12.42 12.35 -0.56
CA LEU A 130 13.76 12.30 0.02
C LEU A 130 13.78 11.97 1.52
N SER A 131 12.73 12.36 2.25
CA SER A 131 12.60 12.00 3.68
C SER A 131 12.06 10.60 3.92
N THR A 132 11.56 9.91 2.88
CA THR A 132 11.08 8.54 3.00
C THR A 132 12.25 7.57 3.15
N PRO A 133 12.33 6.77 4.22
CA PRO A 133 13.44 5.83 4.38
C PRO A 133 13.33 4.67 3.39
N ILE A 134 14.45 4.37 2.72
CA ILE A 134 14.59 3.14 1.92
C ILE A 134 15.12 2.03 2.81
N HIS A 135 14.40 0.91 2.87
CA HIS A 135 14.79 -0.26 3.64
C HIS A 135 15.63 -1.22 2.80
N VAL A 136 16.89 -0.84 2.57
CA VAL A 136 17.83 -1.61 1.74
C VAL A 136 17.93 -3.07 2.22
N GLY A 137 17.64 -4.01 1.32
CA GLY A 137 17.69 -5.45 1.59
C GLY A 137 16.38 -6.05 2.13
N GLU A 138 15.34 -5.24 2.36
CA GLU A 138 13.96 -5.71 2.53
C GLU A 138 13.20 -5.63 1.21
N VAL A 139 12.19 -6.48 1.03
CA VAL A 139 11.26 -6.39 -0.11
C VAL A 139 10.19 -5.34 0.16
N ASP A 140 9.67 -4.72 -0.91
CA ASP A 140 8.54 -3.81 -0.79
C ASP A 140 7.33 -4.48 -0.12
N ARG A 141 6.70 -3.78 0.83
CA ARG A 141 5.52 -4.31 1.54
C ARG A 141 4.53 -3.23 1.95
N TRP A 142 3.28 -3.65 2.14
CA TRP A 142 2.25 -2.83 2.75
C TRP A 142 2.51 -2.63 4.25
N CYS A 143 2.43 -1.38 4.70
CA CYS A 143 2.59 -0.95 6.09
C CYS A 143 1.36 -0.19 6.60
N TRP A 144 1.10 -0.33 7.90
CA TRP A 144 -0.02 0.34 8.56
C TRP A 144 0.42 1.69 9.10
N HIS A 145 -0.23 2.78 8.67
CA HIS A 145 0.23 4.13 9.04
C HIS A 145 0.10 4.47 10.54
N TYR A 146 -0.94 3.97 11.21
CA TYR A 146 -1.34 4.47 12.54
C TYR A 146 -0.76 3.68 13.72
N ASP A 147 0.18 2.77 13.49
CA ASP A 147 0.95 2.15 14.57
C ASP A 147 2.42 2.56 14.43
N SER A 148 3.01 2.98 15.54
CA SER A 148 4.46 3.21 15.71
C SER A 148 5.34 2.02 15.26
N LYS A 149 4.77 0.81 15.20
CA LYS A 149 5.45 -0.40 14.73
C LYS A 149 5.10 -0.77 13.29
N GLU A 150 4.30 0.05 12.61
CA GLU A 150 3.73 -0.17 11.27
C GLU A 150 2.96 -1.49 11.14
N ARG A 151 2.50 -2.04 12.27
CA ARG A 151 1.74 -3.27 12.35
C ARG A 151 0.27 -2.93 12.53
N PHE A 152 -0.57 -3.57 11.75
CA PHE A 152 -2.00 -3.49 11.98
C PHE A 152 -2.36 -4.10 13.33
N SER A 153 -3.21 -3.41 14.07
CA SER A 153 -3.94 -4.00 15.18
C SER A 153 -5.41 -3.58 15.13
N VAL A 154 -6.30 -4.48 15.54
CA VAL A 154 -7.74 -4.19 15.71
C VAL A 154 -7.96 -3.00 16.65
N LYS A 155 -7.05 -2.79 17.61
CA LYS A 155 -7.10 -1.66 18.55
C LYS A 155 -6.81 -0.32 17.86
N SER A 156 -5.82 -0.25 16.98
CA SER A 156 -5.51 0.98 16.22
C SER A 156 -6.62 1.31 15.22
N SER A 157 -7.27 0.32 14.61
CA SER A 157 -8.37 0.59 13.69
C SER A 157 -9.62 1.10 14.41
N TYR A 158 -9.91 0.58 15.62
CA TYR A 158 -11.03 1.00 16.47
C TYR A 158 -10.91 2.46 16.95
N SER A 159 -9.73 2.89 17.39
CA SER A 159 -9.51 4.28 17.86
C SER A 159 -9.80 5.32 16.78
N LEU A 160 -9.77 4.93 15.51
CA LEU A 160 -9.96 5.80 14.35
C LEU A 160 -11.32 5.61 13.67
N ALA A 161 -12.13 4.65 14.10
CA ALA A 161 -13.50 4.46 13.61
C ALA A 161 -14.54 5.17 14.49
N LEU A 162 -14.12 5.61 15.68
CA LEU A 162 -14.94 6.31 16.67
C LEU A 162 -14.70 7.83 16.72
N HIS A 163 -13.89 8.36 15.80
CA HIS A 163 -13.61 9.78 15.65
C HIS A 163 -13.96 10.24 14.25
#